data_AF-A0A2E1AK32-F1
#
_entry.id   AF-A0A2E1AK32-F1
#
_cell.length_a   1.000
_cell.length_b   1.000
_cell.length_c   1.000
_cell.angle_alpha   90.00
_cell.angle_beta   90.00
_cell.angle_gamma   90.00
#
_symmetry.space_group_name_H-M   'P 1'
#
loop_
_entity.id
_entity.type
_entity.pdbx_description
1 polymer ?
#
loop_
_entity_poly.entity_id
_entity_poly.type
_entity_poly.pdbx_seq_one_letter_code
_entity_poly.pdbx_strand_id
1 'polypeptide(L)'
;MMFPQLTLSQSVSRSPIAHLDQAIWSPDYDHPIFARYRLQPTRRGAIWRSGLWVTFMLMLMAAITLLLLNPSNTLFVIMLMILGAPLLAVAFNGWVLGMAFTVAIVRSLSAYGVVMASDLMRLTHIGSLDACVMVATATLHRQNRLHRLHRSLRSVVGVALVTCLVAGLLIIGNILSAASDPQTLEVAYRSLAAIIPIACLFIVMYLDFHYATSSAVLAVLVSVQLKGFQQAVSAHISAIAAFFLIYCLPYVIGLVTLLCLRIVLMPYWALAIVPIGVVILLVMELYLLRQMLITVIWNRLNTSY
;
A
#
# COMPACT_ATOMS: atom_id res chain seq x y z
N MET A 1 -33.49 -10.73 31.81
CA MET A 1 -32.03 -10.61 31.57
C MET A 1 -31.83 -9.34 30.76
N MET A 2 -31.28 -8.30 31.39
CA MET A 2 -31.01 -7.01 30.77
C MET A 2 -29.76 -7.13 29.90
N PHE A 3 -29.88 -6.84 28.61
CA PHE A 3 -28.73 -6.62 27.74
C PHE A 3 -28.08 -5.29 28.17
N PRO A 4 -26.76 -5.26 28.44
CA PRO A 4 -26.08 -4.00 28.63
C PRO A 4 -26.16 -3.20 27.33
N GLN A 5 -26.71 -1.99 27.42
CA GLN A 5 -26.63 -0.99 26.35
C GLN A 5 -25.15 -0.68 26.12
N LEU A 6 -24.57 -1.27 25.08
CA LEU A 6 -23.31 -0.82 24.52
C LEU A 6 -23.49 0.62 24.09
N THR A 7 -22.88 1.53 24.85
CA THR A 7 -22.73 2.94 24.50
C THR A 7 -21.83 3.04 23.27
N LEU A 8 -22.44 2.86 22.09
CA LEU A 8 -21.85 3.13 20.79
C LEU A 8 -21.51 4.62 20.73
N SER A 9 -20.23 4.92 20.93
CA SER A 9 -19.67 6.25 20.73
C SER A 9 -20.05 6.73 19.35
N GLN A 10 -20.78 7.84 19.30
CA GLN A 10 -21.10 8.59 18.09
C GLN A 10 -19.79 8.92 17.35
N SER A 11 -19.47 8.16 16.30
CA SER A 11 -18.40 8.54 15.38
C SER A 11 -18.94 9.61 14.44
N VAL A 12 -18.67 10.85 14.84
CA VAL A 12 -18.75 12.10 14.09
C VAL A 12 -18.43 11.90 12.61
N SER A 13 -19.25 12.53 11.76
CA SER A 13 -19.14 12.64 10.31
C SER A 13 -17.71 12.91 9.83
N ARG A 14 -16.97 11.86 9.51
CA ARG A 14 -15.70 11.93 8.77
C ARG A 14 -15.96 11.57 7.32
N SER A 15 -15.11 12.04 6.42
CA SER A 15 -15.26 11.80 4.99
C SER A 15 -15.52 10.31 4.70
N PRO A 16 -16.32 9.95 3.69
CA PRO A 16 -16.69 8.56 3.44
C PRO A 16 -15.48 7.61 3.27
N ILE A 17 -14.37 8.11 2.72
CA ILE A 17 -13.09 7.38 2.59
C ILE A 17 -12.48 7.07 3.96
N ALA A 18 -12.59 8.00 4.91
CA ALA A 18 -12.09 7.80 6.26
C ALA A 18 -12.79 6.60 6.91
N HIS A 19 -14.06 6.31 6.59
CA HIS A 19 -14.71 5.11 7.10
C HIS A 19 -14.11 3.80 6.57
N LEU A 20 -13.83 3.69 5.26
CA LEU A 20 -13.28 2.45 4.70
C LEU A 20 -11.82 2.22 5.13
N ASP A 21 -10.96 3.23 5.00
CA ASP A 21 -9.56 3.11 5.40
C ASP A 21 -9.44 2.93 6.92
N GLN A 22 -10.22 3.66 7.72
CA GLN A 22 -10.23 3.46 9.18
C GLN A 22 -10.77 2.07 9.54
N ALA A 23 -11.79 1.54 8.85
CA ALA A 23 -12.27 0.18 9.08
C ALA A 23 -11.21 -0.89 8.74
N ILE A 24 -10.40 -0.66 7.71
CA ILE A 24 -9.31 -1.56 7.33
C ILE A 24 -8.14 -1.47 8.31
N TRP A 25 -7.71 -0.26 8.70
CA TRP A 25 -6.47 -0.08 9.47
C TRP A 25 -6.67 -0.11 10.99
N SER A 26 -7.86 0.26 11.46
CA SER A 26 -8.27 0.22 12.88
C SER A 26 -9.63 -0.47 13.01
N PRO A 27 -9.69 -1.80 12.77
CA PRO A 27 -10.93 -2.54 12.93
C PRO A 27 -11.36 -2.60 14.39
N ASP A 28 -12.65 -2.77 14.62
CA ASP A 28 -13.20 -3.10 15.93
C ASP A 28 -12.93 -4.57 16.25
N TYR A 29 -11.85 -4.82 17.01
CA TYR A 29 -11.40 -6.17 17.37
C TYR A 29 -12.35 -6.87 18.35
N ASP A 30 -13.18 -6.13 19.07
CA ASP A 30 -14.10 -6.69 20.05
C ASP A 30 -15.37 -7.23 19.39
N HIS A 31 -15.58 -6.92 18.10
CA HIS A 31 -16.71 -7.44 17.34
C HIS A 31 -16.63 -8.97 17.17
N PRO A 32 -17.72 -9.72 17.44
CA PRO A 32 -17.70 -11.19 17.48
C PRO A 32 -17.30 -11.85 16.15
N ILE A 33 -17.51 -11.16 15.02
CA ILE A 33 -17.06 -11.60 13.70
C ILE A 33 -15.53 -11.65 13.64
N PHE A 34 -14.85 -10.62 14.15
CA PHE A 34 -13.39 -10.55 14.17
C PHE A 34 -12.80 -11.64 15.08
N ALA A 35 -13.40 -11.86 16.25
CA ALA A 35 -12.98 -12.92 17.17
C ALA A 35 -13.05 -14.32 16.51
N ARG A 36 -14.15 -14.62 15.80
CA ARG A 36 -14.31 -15.89 15.06
C ARG A 36 -13.30 -16.06 13.93
N TYR A 37 -13.02 -15.01 13.16
CA TYR A 37 -12.09 -15.08 12.03
C TYR A 37 -10.62 -15.13 12.45
N ARG A 38 -10.25 -14.50 13.56
CA ARG A 38 -8.87 -14.48 14.06
C ARG A 38 -8.37 -15.86 14.48
N LEU A 39 -9.25 -16.69 15.04
CA LEU A 39 -8.91 -17.97 15.64
C LEU A 39 -8.79 -19.15 14.66
N GLN A 40 -9.16 -19.00 13.38
CA GLN A 40 -9.10 -20.12 12.44
C GLN A 40 -7.64 -20.42 12.00
N PRO A 41 -7.05 -21.58 12.38
CA PRO A 41 -5.71 -21.96 11.96
C PRO A 41 -5.66 -22.20 10.44
N THR A 42 -4.52 -21.92 9.83
CA THR A 42 -4.23 -22.24 8.42
C THR A 42 -3.20 -23.37 8.41
N ARG A 43 -3.49 -24.45 7.68
CA ARG A 43 -2.65 -25.66 7.64
C ARG A 43 -1.26 -25.49 6.98
N ARG A 44 -0.94 -24.32 6.42
CA ARG A 44 0.33 -24.06 5.71
C ARG A 44 0.74 -22.60 5.88
N GLY A 45 1.81 -22.31 6.63
CA GLY A 45 2.24 -20.92 6.74
C GLY A 45 3.49 -20.59 7.56
N ALA A 46 4.33 -21.57 7.93
CA ALA A 46 5.47 -21.32 8.82
C ALA A 46 6.85 -21.25 8.12
N ILE A 47 7.02 -21.80 6.92
CA ILE A 47 8.37 -22.09 6.41
C ILE A 47 8.97 -20.97 5.54
N TRP A 48 8.16 -20.07 4.97
CA TRP A 48 8.65 -19.07 4.00
C TRP A 48 8.98 -17.68 4.57
N ARG A 49 8.84 -17.44 5.87
CA ARG A 49 8.66 -16.07 6.41
C ARG A 49 9.76 -15.51 7.31
N SER A 50 10.78 -16.27 7.70
CA SER A 50 11.88 -15.76 8.54
C SER A 50 13.17 -15.50 7.76
N GLY A 51 13.53 -16.39 6.83
CA GLY A 51 14.82 -16.32 6.11
C GLY A 51 15.02 -15.03 5.31
N LEU A 52 14.08 -14.71 4.41
CA LEU A 52 14.15 -13.50 3.56
C LEU A 52 14.09 -12.19 4.36
N TRP A 53 13.40 -12.19 5.49
CA TRP A 53 13.25 -11.00 6.32
C TRP A 53 14.51 -10.73 7.16
N VAL A 54 15.12 -11.79 7.68
CA VAL A 54 16.40 -11.72 8.40
C VAL A 54 17.53 -11.36 7.46
N THR A 55 17.61 -11.96 6.26
CA THR A 55 18.65 -11.60 5.28
C THR A 55 18.50 -10.16 4.78
N PHE A 56 17.28 -9.68 4.56
CA PHE A 56 17.04 -8.29 4.21
C PHE A 56 17.48 -7.32 5.33
N MET A 57 17.08 -7.58 6.58
CA MET A 57 17.49 -6.75 7.72
C MET A 57 19.00 -6.74 7.92
N LEU A 58 19.67 -7.88 7.71
CA LEU A 58 21.13 -7.98 7.77
C LEU A 58 21.81 -7.17 6.65
N MET A 59 21.33 -7.25 5.41
CA MET A 59 21.87 -6.43 4.31
C MET A 59 21.68 -4.94 4.56
N LEU A 60 20.53 -4.54 5.11
CA LEU A 60 20.23 -3.14 5.41
C LEU A 60 21.06 -2.62 6.58
N MET A 61 21.24 -3.44 7.62
CA MET A 61 22.12 -3.09 8.74
C MET A 61 23.57 -2.97 8.27
N ALA A 62 24.04 -3.88 7.42
CA ALA A 62 25.36 -3.78 6.79
C ALA A 62 25.50 -2.50 5.96
N ALA A 63 24.47 -2.10 5.20
CA ALA A 63 24.46 -0.85 4.44
C ALA A 63 24.62 0.39 5.34
N ILE A 64 23.87 0.45 6.44
CA ILE A 64 23.92 1.55 7.41
C ILE A 64 25.29 1.61 8.10
N THR A 65 25.82 0.44 8.49
CA THR A 65 27.13 0.35 9.16
C THR A 65 28.25 0.81 8.22
N LEU A 66 28.18 0.42 6.94
CA LEU A 66 29.14 0.85 5.91
C LEU A 66 29.04 2.35 5.60
N LEU A 67 27.84 2.93 5.67
CA LEU A 67 27.61 4.37 5.49
C LEU A 67 28.25 5.18 6.63
N LEU A 68 28.16 4.70 7.86
CA LEU A 68 28.72 5.35 9.05
C LEU A 68 30.25 5.25 9.12
N LEU A 69 30.82 4.18 8.58
CA LEU A 69 32.27 3.92 8.63
C LEU A 69 33.06 4.75 7.62
N ASN A 70 32.47 5.12 6.47
CA ASN A 70 33.18 5.95 5.49
C ASN A 70 32.21 6.71 4.56
N PRO A 71 32.23 8.05 4.50
CA PRO A 71 31.40 8.82 3.57
C PRO A 71 31.71 8.51 2.09
N SER A 72 32.90 7.99 1.74
CA SER A 72 33.20 7.52 0.39
C SER A 72 32.43 6.25 -0.01
N ASN A 73 31.84 5.52 0.94
CA ASN A 73 31.02 4.33 0.69
C ASN A 73 29.55 4.66 0.36
N THR A 74 29.19 5.95 0.31
CA THR A 74 27.84 6.40 -0.11
C THR A 74 27.43 5.82 -1.45
N LEU A 75 28.34 5.72 -2.42
CA LEU A 75 28.09 5.07 -3.72
C LEU A 75 27.75 3.58 -3.61
N PHE A 76 28.41 2.85 -2.70
CA PHE A 76 28.13 1.43 -2.47
C PHE A 76 26.75 1.23 -1.84
N VAL A 77 26.37 2.10 -0.91
CA VAL A 77 25.04 2.06 -0.28
C VAL A 77 23.93 2.44 -1.27
N ILE A 78 24.17 3.44 -2.13
CA ILE A 78 23.28 3.79 -3.23
C ILE A 78 23.12 2.59 -4.18
N MET A 79 24.21 1.91 -4.56
CA MET A 79 24.14 0.68 -5.37
C MET A 79 23.34 -0.42 -4.68
N LEU A 80 23.55 -0.66 -3.39
CA LEU A 80 22.81 -1.68 -2.64
C LEU A 80 21.32 -1.35 -2.58
N MET A 81 20.95 -0.07 -2.44
CA MET A 81 19.56 0.37 -2.50
C MET A 81 18.96 0.24 -3.90
N ILE A 82 19.72 0.58 -4.95
CA ILE A 82 19.27 0.42 -6.35
C ILE A 82 19.03 -1.06 -6.65
N LEU A 83 19.85 -1.98 -6.12
CA LEU A 83 19.67 -3.43 -6.29
C LEU A 83 18.56 -3.99 -5.37
N GLY A 84 18.44 -3.47 -4.15
CA GLY A 84 17.47 -3.92 -3.16
C GLY A 84 16.04 -3.42 -3.40
N ALA A 85 15.88 -2.22 -3.96
CA ALA A 85 14.57 -1.62 -4.24
C ALA A 85 13.73 -2.44 -5.24
N PRO A 86 14.25 -2.95 -6.36
CA PRO A 86 13.53 -3.85 -7.26
C PRO A 86 13.12 -5.15 -6.59
N LEU A 87 14.01 -5.75 -5.79
CA LEU A 87 13.71 -6.99 -5.05
C LEU A 87 12.56 -6.78 -4.05
N LEU A 88 12.56 -5.64 -3.36
CA LEU A 88 11.47 -5.24 -2.48
C LEU A 88 10.19 -4.92 -3.24
N ALA A 89 10.26 -4.24 -4.38
CA ALA A 89 9.11 -3.96 -5.23
C ALA A 89 8.48 -5.25 -5.77
N VAL A 90 9.29 -6.28 -6.05
CA VAL A 90 8.80 -7.62 -6.42
C VAL A 90 8.19 -8.34 -5.21
N ALA A 91 8.86 -8.30 -4.05
CA ALA A 91 8.39 -8.97 -2.83
C ALA A 91 7.10 -8.34 -2.26
N PHE A 92 6.94 -7.04 -2.41
CA PHE A 92 5.78 -6.25 -1.97
C PHE A 92 5.02 -5.66 -3.15
N ASN A 93 4.93 -6.41 -4.25
CA ASN A 93 4.16 -5.96 -5.40
C ASN A 93 2.68 -5.82 -5.00
N GLY A 94 2.19 -4.57 -4.96
CA GLY A 94 0.83 -4.25 -4.56
C GLY A 94 -0.22 -4.95 -5.44
N TRP A 95 0.12 -5.24 -6.71
CA TRP A 95 -0.74 -5.94 -7.66
C TRP A 95 -1.02 -7.37 -7.19
N VAL A 96 0.06 -8.10 -6.87
CA VAL A 96 -0.01 -9.51 -6.45
C VAL A 96 -0.64 -9.62 -5.07
N LEU A 97 -0.26 -8.75 -4.14
CA LEU A 97 -0.82 -8.72 -2.79
C LEU A 97 -2.31 -8.36 -2.82
N GLY A 98 -2.68 -7.32 -3.56
CA GLY A 98 -4.07 -6.88 -3.73
C GLY A 98 -4.93 -7.98 -4.35
N MET A 99 -4.47 -8.62 -5.42
CA MET A 99 -5.16 -9.78 -6.02
C MET A 99 -5.35 -10.94 -5.03
N ALA A 100 -4.30 -11.28 -4.27
CA ALA A 100 -4.40 -12.34 -3.26
C ALA A 100 -5.38 -11.98 -2.15
N PHE A 101 -5.47 -10.70 -1.77
CA PHE A 101 -6.47 -10.21 -0.82
C PHE A 101 -7.88 -10.26 -1.39
N THR A 102 -8.10 -9.76 -2.61
CA THR A 102 -9.40 -9.81 -3.32
C THR A 102 -9.92 -11.25 -3.36
N VAL A 103 -9.10 -12.21 -3.81
CA VAL A 103 -9.50 -13.62 -3.88
C VAL A 103 -9.82 -14.19 -2.50
N ALA A 104 -9.02 -13.87 -1.47
CA ALA A 104 -9.27 -14.36 -0.12
C ALA A 104 -10.57 -13.81 0.48
N ILE A 105 -10.87 -12.53 0.23
CA ILE A 105 -12.10 -11.87 0.68
C ILE A 105 -13.31 -12.49 -0.04
N VAL A 106 -13.30 -12.58 -1.37
CA VAL A 106 -14.43 -13.16 -2.14
C VAL A 106 -14.68 -14.61 -1.74
N ARG A 107 -13.62 -15.42 -1.62
CA ARG A 107 -13.77 -16.82 -1.21
C ARG A 107 -14.45 -16.93 0.16
N SER A 108 -14.04 -16.07 1.10
CA SER A 108 -14.65 -16.03 2.42
C SER A 108 -16.13 -15.63 2.29
N LEU A 109 -16.44 -14.50 1.66
CA LEU A 109 -17.82 -14.06 1.45
C LEU A 109 -18.70 -15.11 0.76
N SER A 110 -18.20 -15.80 -0.26
CA SER A 110 -18.95 -16.87 -0.95
C SER A 110 -19.21 -18.10 -0.08
N ALA A 111 -18.27 -18.45 0.80
CA ALA A 111 -18.44 -19.58 1.72
C ALA A 111 -19.50 -19.29 2.79
N TYR A 112 -19.76 -18.02 3.08
CA TYR A 112 -20.69 -17.57 4.14
C TYR A 112 -21.99 -16.94 3.60
N GLY A 113 -22.11 -16.78 2.28
CA GLY A 113 -23.05 -15.88 1.60
C GLY A 113 -24.55 -16.18 1.70
N VAL A 114 -24.97 -17.26 2.37
CA VAL A 114 -26.40 -17.57 2.56
C VAL A 114 -26.79 -17.58 4.04
N VAL A 115 -26.03 -18.26 4.90
CA VAL A 115 -26.37 -18.42 6.33
C VAL A 115 -25.96 -17.19 7.15
N MET A 116 -24.85 -16.54 6.78
CA MET A 116 -24.34 -15.39 7.53
C MET A 116 -24.98 -14.07 7.06
N ALA A 117 -25.51 -13.98 5.85
CA ALA A 117 -26.21 -12.77 5.39
C ALA A 117 -27.42 -12.44 6.30
N SER A 118 -28.20 -13.43 6.74
CA SER A 118 -29.32 -13.22 7.67
C SER A 118 -28.88 -12.89 9.09
N ASP A 119 -27.78 -13.47 9.59
CA ASP A 119 -27.29 -13.24 10.95
C ASP A 119 -26.45 -11.97 11.08
N LEU A 120 -25.65 -11.63 10.06
CA LEU A 120 -24.91 -10.36 10.02
C LEU A 120 -25.83 -9.16 9.81
N MET A 121 -26.85 -9.27 8.95
CA MET A 121 -27.84 -8.19 8.78
C MET A 121 -28.60 -7.89 10.08
N ARG A 122 -28.66 -8.84 11.02
CA ARG A 122 -29.22 -8.64 12.36
C ARG A 122 -28.23 -8.01 13.36
N LEU A 123 -26.93 -8.07 13.08
CA LEU A 123 -25.86 -7.59 13.96
C LEU A 123 -25.31 -6.21 13.56
N THR A 124 -25.46 -5.80 12.29
CA THR A 124 -25.01 -4.49 11.81
C THR A 124 -26.17 -3.53 11.63
N HIS A 125 -26.10 -2.37 12.29
CA HIS A 125 -27.16 -1.35 12.30
C HIS A 125 -27.44 -0.68 10.94
N ILE A 126 -26.57 -0.88 9.92
CA ILE A 126 -26.47 -0.04 8.71
C ILE A 126 -26.62 -0.86 7.40
N GLY A 127 -27.11 -2.10 7.49
CA GLY A 127 -27.46 -2.90 6.30
C GLY A 127 -26.34 -3.78 5.74
N SER A 128 -26.57 -4.36 4.56
CA SER A 128 -25.75 -5.46 4.01
C SER A 128 -24.33 -5.07 3.61
N LEU A 129 -24.08 -3.79 3.31
CA LEU A 129 -22.76 -3.32 2.86
C LEU A 129 -21.73 -3.30 4.01
N ASP A 130 -22.13 -2.82 5.18
CA ASP A 130 -21.28 -2.79 6.38
C ASP A 130 -20.93 -4.21 6.86
N ALA A 131 -21.89 -5.13 6.78
CA ALA A 131 -21.65 -6.55 7.01
C ALA A 131 -20.55 -7.11 6.07
N CYS A 132 -20.57 -6.72 4.80
CA CYS A 132 -19.54 -7.13 3.83
C CYS A 132 -18.18 -6.51 4.16
N VAL A 133 -18.13 -5.23 4.54
CA VAL A 133 -16.91 -4.54 4.96
C VAL A 133 -16.31 -5.20 6.19
N MET A 134 -17.12 -5.55 7.20
CA MET A 134 -16.67 -6.26 8.40
C MET A 134 -16.08 -7.63 8.09
N VAL A 135 -16.73 -8.42 7.21
CA VAL A 135 -16.18 -9.73 6.80
C VAL A 135 -14.88 -9.53 6.00
N ALA A 136 -14.85 -8.58 5.08
CA ALA A 136 -13.66 -8.30 4.28
C ALA A 136 -12.47 -7.89 5.17
N THR A 137 -12.67 -6.94 6.09
CA THR A 137 -11.64 -6.48 7.03
C THR A 137 -11.21 -7.60 8.00
N ALA A 138 -12.14 -8.41 8.50
CA ALA A 138 -11.81 -9.58 9.33
C ALA A 138 -10.97 -10.62 8.57
N THR A 139 -11.25 -10.84 7.28
CA THR A 139 -10.46 -11.76 6.45
C THR A 139 -9.04 -11.26 6.18
N LEU A 140 -8.86 -9.94 6.01
CA LEU A 140 -7.54 -9.31 5.87
C LEU A 140 -6.70 -9.43 7.16
N HIS A 141 -7.35 -9.23 8.31
CA HIS A 141 -6.72 -9.32 9.63
C HIS A 141 -6.61 -10.73 10.19
N ARG A 142 -7.04 -11.75 9.44
CA ARG A 142 -6.90 -13.16 9.85
C ARG A 142 -5.46 -13.46 10.25
N GLN A 143 -5.28 -13.98 11.47
CA GLN A 143 -3.95 -14.23 12.08
C GLN A 143 -3.03 -13.00 12.09
N ASN A 144 -3.58 -11.79 12.22
CA ASN A 144 -2.83 -10.54 12.16
C ASN A 144 -1.98 -10.41 10.87
N ARG A 145 -2.42 -11.00 9.74
CA ARG A 145 -1.63 -11.01 8.49
C ARG A 145 -1.40 -9.59 7.97
N LEU A 146 -2.47 -8.80 7.84
CA LEU A 146 -2.37 -7.41 7.38
C LEU A 146 -1.48 -6.58 8.32
N HIS A 147 -1.71 -6.65 9.63
CA HIS A 147 -0.88 -5.94 10.62
C HIS A 147 0.60 -6.33 10.55
N ARG A 148 0.92 -7.63 10.40
CA ARG A 148 2.30 -8.11 10.23
C ARG A 148 2.94 -7.61 8.95
N LEU A 149 2.23 -7.64 7.83
CA LEU A 149 2.71 -7.13 6.55
C LEU A 149 2.94 -5.61 6.63
N HIS A 150 2.00 -4.87 7.20
CA HIS A 150 2.12 -3.43 7.40
C HIS A 150 3.32 -3.08 8.29
N ARG A 151 3.47 -3.76 9.44
CA ARG A 151 4.62 -3.55 10.32
C ARG A 151 5.94 -3.88 9.62
N SER A 152 5.95 -4.94 8.84
CA SER A 152 7.13 -5.37 8.06
C SER A 152 7.52 -4.30 7.04
N LEU A 153 6.56 -3.90 6.20
CA LEU A 153 6.75 -2.90 5.17
C LEU A 153 7.12 -1.54 5.75
N ARG A 154 6.43 -1.10 6.80
CA ARG A 154 6.73 0.16 7.51
C ARG A 154 8.16 0.17 8.07
N SER A 155 8.62 -0.95 8.62
CA SER A 155 10.00 -1.08 9.12
C SER A 155 11.00 -1.00 7.96
N VAL A 156 10.75 -1.75 6.88
CA VAL A 156 11.61 -1.76 5.67
C VAL A 156 11.70 -0.37 5.05
N VAL A 157 10.56 0.26 4.76
CA VAL A 157 10.47 1.59 4.15
C VAL A 157 11.05 2.64 5.08
N GLY A 158 10.73 2.58 6.38
CA GLY A 158 11.24 3.53 7.37
C GLY A 158 12.77 3.51 7.44
N VAL A 159 13.38 2.33 7.51
CA VAL A 159 14.84 2.22 7.56
C VAL A 159 15.48 2.64 6.22
N ALA A 160 14.88 2.28 5.09
CA ALA A 160 15.36 2.72 3.77
C ALA A 160 15.32 4.25 3.64
N LEU A 161 14.23 4.90 4.05
CA LEU A 161 14.09 6.36 4.01
C LEU A 161 15.05 7.06 4.97
N VAL A 162 15.27 6.53 6.18
CA VAL A 162 16.28 7.06 7.10
C VAL A 162 17.67 6.96 6.47
N THR A 163 17.98 5.86 5.79
CA THR A 163 19.28 5.69 5.14
C THR A 163 19.43 6.64 3.94
N CYS A 164 18.37 6.85 3.15
CA CYS A 164 18.34 7.88 2.09
C CYS A 164 18.53 9.29 2.67
N LEU A 165 17.92 9.59 3.82
CA LEU A 165 18.04 10.87 4.49
C LEU A 165 19.49 11.11 4.96
N VAL A 166 20.09 10.14 5.65
CA VAL A 166 21.49 10.26 6.10
C VAL A 166 22.43 10.41 4.90
N ALA A 167 22.27 9.59 3.86
CA ALA A 167 23.06 9.71 2.63
C ALA A 167 22.87 11.08 1.96
N GLY A 168 21.63 11.59 1.89
CA GLY A 168 21.32 12.91 1.35
C GLY A 168 21.98 14.04 2.15
N LEU A 169 21.93 13.99 3.49
CA LEU A 169 22.58 14.97 4.35
C LEU A 169 24.10 14.97 4.19
N LEU A 170 24.72 13.79 4.08
CA LEU A 170 26.16 13.66 3.82
C LEU A 170 26.53 14.27 2.46
N ILE A 171 25.73 14.04 1.42
CA ILE A 171 25.97 14.63 0.09
C ILE A 171 25.81 16.15 0.11
N ILE A 172 24.79 16.68 0.81
CA ILE A 172 24.63 18.13 0.98
C ILE A 172 25.84 18.72 1.74
N GLY A 173 26.31 18.03 2.79
CA GLY A 173 27.54 18.42 3.49
C GLY A 173 28.76 18.46 2.56
N ASN A 174 28.91 17.45 1.70
CA ASN A 174 29.97 17.43 0.69
C ASN A 174 29.83 18.60 -0.29
N ILE A 175 28.63 18.92 -0.78
CA ILE A 175 28.39 20.08 -1.68
C ILE A 175 28.83 21.38 -1.00
N LEU A 176 28.50 21.57 0.28
CA LEU A 176 28.86 22.78 1.02
C LEU A 176 30.38 22.89 1.26
N SER A 177 31.06 21.75 1.47
CA SER A 177 32.52 21.71 1.67
C SER A 177 33.35 21.77 0.38
N ALA A 178 32.75 21.37 -0.75
CA ALA A 178 33.41 21.20 -2.05
C ALA A 178 33.40 22.47 -2.92
N ALA A 179 33.09 23.64 -2.35
CA ALA A 179 32.89 24.89 -3.11
C ALA A 179 34.09 25.29 -4.00
N SER A 180 35.28 24.75 -3.75
CA SER A 180 36.51 25.02 -4.50
C SER A 180 36.86 24.00 -5.59
N ASP A 181 36.23 22.82 -5.64
CA ASP A 181 36.56 21.77 -6.63
C ASP A 181 35.35 21.40 -7.52
N PRO A 182 35.34 21.81 -8.80
CA PRO A 182 34.20 21.59 -9.68
C PRO A 182 33.91 20.10 -9.97
N GLN A 183 34.91 19.22 -9.90
CA GLN A 183 34.69 17.78 -10.15
C GLN A 183 33.92 17.12 -9.00
N THR A 184 34.29 17.42 -7.76
CA THR A 184 33.58 16.89 -6.57
C THR A 184 32.15 17.41 -6.47
N LEU A 185 31.93 18.66 -6.89
CA LEU A 185 30.60 19.26 -6.97
C LEU A 185 29.69 18.53 -7.97
N GLU A 186 30.20 18.20 -9.17
CA GLU A 186 29.42 17.48 -10.19
C GLU A 186 29.04 16.06 -9.72
N VAL A 187 29.97 15.34 -9.09
CA VAL A 187 29.73 14.00 -8.54
C VAL A 187 28.67 14.04 -7.42
N ALA A 188 28.72 15.06 -6.56
CA ALA A 188 27.76 15.23 -5.49
C ALA A 188 26.34 15.52 -6.03
N TYR A 189 26.19 16.38 -7.05
CA TYR A 189 24.90 16.64 -7.69
C TYR A 189 24.32 15.40 -8.38
N ARG A 190 25.14 14.62 -9.09
CA ARG A 190 24.70 13.35 -9.71
C ARG A 190 24.22 12.34 -8.66
N SER A 191 24.92 12.27 -7.53
CA SER A 191 24.55 11.38 -6.41
C SER A 191 23.23 11.81 -5.76
N LEU A 192 23.03 13.11 -5.57
CA LEU A 192 21.78 13.67 -5.06
C LEU A 192 20.60 13.38 -6.01
N ALA A 193 20.82 13.55 -7.32
CA ALA A 193 19.84 13.26 -8.35
C ALA A 193 19.44 11.77 -8.40
N ALA A 194 20.29 10.85 -7.93
CA ALA A 194 19.99 9.42 -7.83
C ALA A 194 19.21 9.06 -6.56
N ILE A 195 19.51 9.68 -5.42
CA ILE A 195 18.86 9.35 -4.13
C ILE A 195 17.39 9.75 -4.09
N ILE A 196 17.04 10.91 -4.67
CA ILE A 196 15.66 11.43 -4.60
C ILE A 196 14.66 10.45 -5.26
N PRO A 197 14.89 9.97 -6.50
CA PRO A 197 14.04 8.94 -7.10
C PRO A 197 13.94 7.64 -6.28
N ILE A 198 15.03 7.21 -5.64
CA ILE A 198 15.05 6.02 -4.78
C ILE A 198 14.16 6.23 -3.56
N ALA A 199 14.27 7.38 -2.89
CA ALA A 199 13.41 7.73 -1.76
C ALA A 199 11.93 7.80 -2.19
N CYS A 200 11.64 8.41 -3.34
CA CYS A 200 10.29 8.44 -3.93
C CYS A 200 9.77 7.03 -4.20
N LEU A 201 10.60 6.11 -4.70
CA LEU A 201 10.19 4.72 -4.94
C LEU A 201 9.78 4.01 -3.65
N PHE A 202 10.49 4.21 -2.54
CA PHE A 202 10.10 3.64 -1.25
C PHE A 202 8.78 4.22 -0.71
N ILE A 203 8.55 5.53 -0.91
CA ILE A 203 7.28 6.18 -0.57
C ILE A 203 6.15 5.58 -1.43
N VAL A 204 6.35 5.46 -2.74
CA VAL A 204 5.38 4.86 -3.67
C VAL A 204 5.09 3.42 -3.29
N MET A 205 6.10 2.61 -2.98
CA MET A 205 5.91 1.22 -2.56
C MET A 205 5.04 1.12 -1.30
N TYR A 206 5.25 2.01 -0.32
CA TYR A 206 4.43 2.05 0.88
C TYR A 206 2.98 2.47 0.60
N LEU A 207 2.80 3.55 -0.16
CA LEU A 207 1.48 4.02 -0.57
C LEU A 207 0.75 2.97 -1.40
N ASP A 208 1.45 2.30 -2.30
CA ASP A 208 0.90 1.28 -3.18
C ASP A 208 0.38 0.07 -2.42
N PHE A 209 1.09 -0.36 -1.36
CA PHE A 209 0.56 -1.37 -0.44
C PHE A 209 -0.74 -0.93 0.23
N HIS A 210 -0.79 0.32 0.73
CA HIS A 210 -2.01 0.86 1.33
C HIS A 210 -3.17 0.84 0.33
N TYR A 211 -2.95 1.37 -0.87
CA TYR A 211 -3.99 1.42 -1.91
C TYR A 211 -4.39 0.04 -2.42
N ALA A 212 -3.46 -0.90 -2.58
CA ALA A 212 -3.77 -2.27 -2.98
C ALA A 212 -4.76 -2.93 -2.01
N THR A 213 -4.60 -2.68 -0.71
CA THR A 213 -5.53 -3.23 0.30
C THR A 213 -6.92 -2.61 0.23
N SER A 214 -7.01 -1.28 0.12
CA SER A 214 -8.30 -0.59 0.01
C SER A 214 -9.01 -0.89 -1.31
N SER A 215 -8.28 -0.94 -2.43
CA SER A 215 -8.80 -1.35 -3.74
C SER A 215 -9.28 -2.80 -3.74
N ALA A 216 -8.61 -3.71 -3.03
CA ALA A 216 -9.05 -5.09 -2.91
C ALA A 216 -10.41 -5.20 -2.21
N VAL A 217 -10.59 -4.50 -1.07
CA VAL A 217 -11.89 -4.48 -0.37
C VAL A 217 -12.97 -3.88 -1.27
N LEU A 218 -12.70 -2.71 -1.86
CA LEU A 218 -13.65 -2.00 -2.71
C LEU A 218 -14.09 -2.82 -3.92
N ALA A 219 -13.15 -3.49 -4.59
CA ALA A 219 -13.43 -4.35 -5.73
C ALA A 219 -14.39 -5.50 -5.38
N VAL A 220 -14.26 -6.07 -4.18
CA VAL A 220 -15.19 -7.11 -3.73
C VAL A 220 -16.57 -6.54 -3.44
N LEU A 221 -16.65 -5.36 -2.81
CA LEU A 221 -17.94 -4.71 -2.55
C LEU A 221 -18.70 -4.39 -3.85
N VAL A 222 -18.00 -3.84 -4.85
CA VAL A 222 -18.55 -3.59 -6.20
C VAL A 222 -19.05 -4.91 -6.82
N SER A 223 -18.26 -5.97 -6.72
CA SER A 223 -18.64 -7.28 -7.26
C SER A 223 -19.87 -7.87 -6.57
N VAL A 224 -19.97 -7.74 -5.25
CA VAL A 224 -21.13 -8.23 -4.49
C VAL A 224 -22.39 -7.46 -4.88
N GLN A 225 -22.32 -6.13 -5.05
CA GLN A 225 -23.46 -5.35 -5.51
C GLN A 225 -23.91 -5.73 -6.93
N LEU A 226 -22.98 -5.98 -7.86
CA LEU A 226 -23.31 -6.25 -9.25
C LEU A 226 -23.89 -7.65 -9.51
N LYS A 227 -23.46 -8.67 -8.76
CA LYS A 227 -23.78 -10.08 -9.05
C LYS A 227 -24.50 -10.82 -7.93
N GLY A 228 -24.57 -10.23 -6.73
CA GLY A 228 -25.10 -10.89 -5.55
C GLY A 228 -24.26 -12.11 -5.11
N PHE A 229 -24.65 -12.75 -4.00
CA PHE A 229 -23.91 -13.88 -3.42
C PHE A 229 -24.16 -15.23 -4.11
N GLN A 230 -25.16 -15.32 -5.00
CA GLN A 230 -25.65 -16.61 -5.50
C GLN A 230 -24.78 -17.27 -6.56
N GLN A 231 -23.91 -16.50 -7.24
CA GLN A 231 -23.02 -17.03 -8.27
C GLN A 231 -21.56 -16.83 -7.87
N ALA A 232 -21.03 -17.77 -7.07
CA ALA A 232 -19.66 -17.68 -6.57
C ALA A 232 -18.64 -17.46 -7.70
N VAL A 233 -18.68 -18.24 -8.78
CA VAL A 233 -17.69 -18.14 -9.87
C VAL A 233 -17.75 -16.77 -10.57
N SER A 234 -18.94 -16.25 -10.88
CA SER A 234 -19.06 -14.96 -11.55
C SER A 234 -18.61 -13.80 -10.64
N ALA A 235 -18.89 -13.89 -9.33
CA ALA A 235 -18.40 -12.93 -8.33
C ALA A 235 -16.87 -12.91 -8.18
N HIS A 236 -16.19 -14.07 -8.30
CA HIS A 236 -14.72 -14.11 -8.27
C HIS A 236 -14.12 -13.38 -9.47
N ILE A 237 -14.66 -13.63 -10.67
CA ILE A 237 -14.16 -13.01 -11.91
C ILE A 237 -14.43 -11.50 -11.90
N SER A 238 -15.64 -11.07 -11.50
CA SER A 238 -15.96 -9.64 -11.45
C SER A 238 -15.17 -8.89 -10.39
N ALA A 239 -14.89 -9.48 -9.23
CA ALA A 239 -14.05 -8.86 -8.20
C ALA A 239 -12.60 -8.68 -8.68
N ILE A 240 -12.04 -9.67 -9.36
CA ILE A 240 -10.70 -9.58 -9.96
C ILE A 240 -10.68 -8.50 -11.04
N ALA A 241 -11.66 -8.50 -11.94
CA ALA A 241 -11.76 -7.49 -13.00
C ALA A 241 -11.91 -6.08 -12.42
N ALA A 242 -12.76 -5.91 -11.40
CA ALA A 242 -12.94 -4.65 -10.70
C ALA A 242 -11.65 -4.21 -10.01
N PHE A 243 -10.89 -5.13 -9.39
CA PHE A 243 -9.59 -4.82 -8.81
C PHE A 243 -8.62 -4.28 -9.87
N PHE A 244 -8.46 -4.99 -10.99
CA PHE A 244 -7.59 -4.52 -12.08
C PHE A 244 -8.03 -3.16 -12.62
N LEU A 245 -9.33 -2.94 -12.81
CA LEU A 245 -9.85 -1.66 -13.27
C LEU A 245 -9.51 -0.53 -12.27
N ILE A 246 -9.80 -0.74 -10.99
CA ILE A 246 -9.60 0.28 -9.96
C ILE A 246 -8.10 0.58 -9.77
N TYR A 247 -7.28 -0.46 -9.85
CA TYR A 247 -5.90 -0.38 -9.41
C TYR A 247 -4.90 -0.14 -10.56
N CYS A 248 -5.18 -0.61 -11.78
CA CYS A 248 -4.32 -0.36 -12.95
C CYS A 248 -4.66 0.94 -13.69
N LEU A 249 -5.91 1.42 -13.64
CA LEU A 249 -6.30 2.65 -14.34
C LEU A 249 -5.41 3.86 -13.98
N PRO A 250 -5.11 4.14 -12.69
CA PRO A 250 -4.21 5.25 -12.34
C PRO A 250 -2.79 5.08 -12.92
N TYR A 251 -2.28 3.85 -13.03
CA TYR A 251 -0.97 3.60 -13.63
C TYR A 251 -0.96 3.84 -15.13
N VAL A 252 -2.03 3.47 -15.84
CA VAL A 252 -2.17 3.74 -17.27
C VAL A 252 -2.21 5.25 -17.51
N ILE A 253 -2.98 5.99 -16.70
CA ILE A 253 -3.04 7.45 -16.79
C ILE A 253 -1.66 8.05 -16.51
N GLY A 254 -0.99 7.67 -15.41
CA GLY A 254 0.35 8.17 -15.09
C GLY A 254 1.40 7.82 -16.14
N LEU A 255 1.30 6.67 -16.81
CA LEU A 255 2.17 6.32 -17.93
C LEU A 255 1.97 7.26 -19.12
N VAL A 256 0.71 7.56 -19.46
CA VAL A 256 0.39 8.52 -20.52
C VAL A 256 0.91 9.91 -20.14
N THR A 257 0.71 10.34 -18.90
CA THR A 257 1.21 11.64 -18.41
C THR A 257 2.75 11.71 -18.47
N LEU A 258 3.46 10.66 -18.08
CA LEU A 258 4.91 10.58 -18.21
C LEU A 258 5.37 10.67 -19.68
N LEU A 259 4.70 9.96 -20.59
CA LEU A 259 5.02 10.02 -22.02
C LEU A 259 4.83 11.44 -22.56
N CYS A 260 3.73 12.10 -22.21
CA CYS A 260 3.47 13.49 -22.59
C CYS A 260 4.52 14.46 -22.00
N LEU A 261 4.81 14.35 -20.70
CA LEU A 261 5.83 15.17 -20.03
C LEU A 261 7.21 14.98 -20.65
N ARG A 262 7.58 13.76 -21.00
CA ARG A 262 8.86 13.47 -21.63
C ARG A 262 8.99 14.16 -23.00
N ILE A 263 7.93 14.20 -23.79
CA ILE A 263 7.93 14.89 -25.09
C ILE A 263 8.09 16.40 -24.88
N VAL A 264 7.33 16.99 -23.95
CA VAL A 264 7.33 18.43 -23.69
C VAL A 264 8.65 18.91 -23.05
N LEU A 265 9.20 18.12 -22.13
CA LEU A 265 10.38 18.46 -21.34
C LEU A 265 11.69 17.90 -21.90
N MET A 266 11.66 17.26 -23.08
CA MET A 266 12.84 16.71 -23.75
C MET A 266 14.05 17.66 -23.77
N PRO A 267 13.92 18.96 -24.13
CA PRO A 267 15.08 19.86 -24.16
C PRO A 267 15.66 20.17 -22.76
N TYR A 268 14.88 19.98 -21.70
CA TYR A 268 15.27 20.29 -20.32
C TYR A 268 15.66 19.05 -19.51
N TRP A 269 15.59 17.85 -20.10
CA TRP A 269 15.77 16.59 -19.37
C TRP A 269 17.16 16.42 -18.75
N ALA A 270 18.17 17.13 -19.27
CA ALA A 270 19.52 17.15 -18.74
C ALA A 270 19.65 17.94 -17.42
N LEU A 271 18.70 18.83 -17.11
CA LEU A 271 18.68 19.58 -15.85
C LEU A 271 18.14 18.66 -14.76
N ALA A 272 18.97 18.28 -13.78
CA ALA A 272 18.61 17.34 -12.72
C ALA A 272 17.29 17.67 -11.98
N ILE A 273 16.90 18.94 -11.92
CA ILE A 273 15.65 19.40 -11.32
C ILE A 273 14.39 18.90 -12.06
N VAL A 274 14.50 18.70 -13.37
CA VAL A 274 13.39 18.26 -14.25
C VAL A 274 12.96 16.81 -13.98
N PRO A 275 13.85 15.79 -14.03
CA PRO A 275 13.45 14.42 -13.70
C PRO A 275 13.01 14.28 -12.24
N ILE A 276 13.58 15.04 -11.31
CA ILE A 276 13.12 15.08 -9.91
C ILE A 276 11.68 15.59 -9.84
N GLY A 277 11.39 16.74 -10.48
CA GLY A 277 10.05 17.31 -10.52
C GLY A 277 9.02 16.39 -11.18
N VAL A 278 9.40 15.72 -12.27
CA VAL A 278 8.54 14.74 -12.96
C VAL A 278 8.22 13.56 -12.07
N VAL A 279 9.21 13.01 -11.35
CA VAL A 279 8.96 11.90 -10.40
C VAL A 279 7.99 12.34 -9.31
N ILE A 280 8.22 13.49 -8.66
CA ILE A 280 7.34 14.00 -7.60
C ILE A 280 5.92 14.21 -8.13
N LEU A 281 5.78 14.82 -9.30
CA LEU A 281 4.50 15.07 -9.94
C LEU A 281 3.74 13.76 -10.21
N LEU A 282 4.40 12.74 -10.76
CA LEU A 282 3.80 11.43 -10.99
C LEU A 282 3.35 10.74 -9.69
N VAL A 283 4.14 10.83 -8.62
CA VAL A 283 3.75 10.28 -7.32
C VAL A 283 2.49 10.96 -6.79
N MET A 284 2.44 12.30 -6.88
CA MET A 284 1.27 13.08 -6.47
C MET A 284 0.04 12.77 -7.33
N GLU A 285 0.22 12.70 -8.64
CA GLU A 285 -0.85 12.35 -9.59
C GLU A 285 -1.42 10.96 -9.30
N LEU A 286 -0.57 9.95 -9.15
CA LEU A 286 -0.98 8.59 -8.81
C LEU A 286 -1.76 8.54 -7.49
N TYR A 287 -1.28 9.27 -6.47
CA TYR A 287 -1.94 9.37 -5.17
C TYR A 287 -3.33 10.00 -5.30
N LEU A 288 -3.43 11.15 -5.97
CA LEU A 288 -4.69 11.89 -6.13
C LEU A 288 -5.71 11.09 -6.95
N LEU A 289 -5.29 10.51 -8.09
CA LEU A 289 -6.16 9.69 -8.93
C LEU A 289 -6.72 8.48 -8.17
N ARG A 290 -5.88 7.78 -7.39
CA ARG A 290 -6.30 6.65 -6.57
C ARG A 290 -7.29 7.07 -5.50
N GLN A 291 -6.98 8.14 -4.77
CA GLN A 291 -7.86 8.65 -3.73
C GLN A 291 -9.20 9.06 -4.32
N MET A 292 -9.23 9.82 -5.42
CA MET A 292 -10.46 10.23 -6.10
C MET A 292 -11.28 9.03 -6.56
N LEU A 293 -10.64 8.04 -7.19
CA LEU A 293 -11.34 6.85 -7.69
C LEU A 293 -11.98 6.03 -6.57
N ILE A 294 -11.24 5.78 -5.49
CA ILE A 294 -11.77 5.09 -4.30
C ILE A 294 -12.95 5.88 -3.71
N THR A 295 -12.82 7.21 -3.59
CA THR A 295 -13.86 8.09 -3.07
C THR A 295 -15.14 8.02 -3.90
N VAL A 296 -15.01 8.14 -5.23
CA VAL A 296 -16.15 8.16 -6.14
C VAL A 296 -16.89 6.83 -6.08
N ILE A 297 -16.17 5.72 -6.15
CA ILE A 297 -16.79 4.38 -6.09
C ILE A 297 -17.46 4.18 -4.74
N TRP A 298 -16.77 4.48 -3.63
CA TRP A 298 -17.34 4.31 -2.30
C TRP A 298 -18.61 5.16 -2.09
N ASN A 299 -18.60 6.42 -2.50
CA ASN A 299 -19.78 7.28 -2.42
C ASN A 299 -20.94 6.71 -3.24
N ARG A 300 -20.67 6.18 -4.44
CA ARG A 300 -21.70 5.53 -5.26
C ARG A 300 -22.28 4.31 -4.58
N LEU A 301 -21.44 3.45 -4.00
CA LEU A 301 -21.87 2.27 -3.25
C LEU A 301 -22.78 2.64 -2.07
N ASN A 302 -22.48 3.73 -1.37
CA ASN A 302 -23.27 4.21 -0.22
C ASN A 302 -24.58 4.88 -0.63
N THR A 303 -24.64 5.59 -1.76
CA THR A 303 -25.89 6.21 -2.25
C THR A 303 -26.91 5.22 -2.80
N SER A 304 -26.51 3.96 -3.02
CA SER A 304 -27.40 2.91 -3.52
C SER A 304 -28.18 2.18 -2.41
N TYR A 305 -28.01 2.60 -1.14
CA TYR A 305 -28.74 2.11 0.04
C TYR A 305 -29.42 3.27 0.76
#